data_AF-A0A068B4N2-F1
#
_entry.id   AF-A0A068B4N2-F1
#
_cell.length_a   1.000
_cell.length_b   1.000
_cell.length_c   1.000
_cell.angle_alpha   90.00
_cell.angle_beta   90.00
_cell.angle_gamma   90.00
#
_symmetry.space_group_name_H-M   'P 1'
#
loop_
_entity.id
_entity.type
_entity.pdbx_description
1 polymer ?
#
loop_
_entity_poly.entity_id
_entity_poly.type
_entity_poly.pdbx_seq_one_letter_code
_entity_poly.pdbx_strand_id
1 'polypeptide(L)'
;FGDDVPYVPNKRAGGFCFGTKIAPIFYNTMEDAGALPIEFDVSNINMGDVIDVYPYEGKVCKHDSDEVITTFEMKTPVLLDEVRAGGRIPLIIGRGLTSKARAELGLPAFDLFKTPDQPAESTKGFTLAQKMVGKACGVAGIRPGTYCEP
;
A
#
# COMPACT_ATOMS: atom_id res chain seq x y z
N PHE A 1 -13.36 -10.26 10.00
CA PHE A 1 -12.89 -8.88 10.12
C PHE A 1 -13.38 -8.06 8.92
N GLY A 2 -13.15 -6.74 8.93
CA GLY A 2 -13.58 -5.82 7.87
C GLY A 2 -14.98 -5.25 8.07
N ASP A 3 -15.31 -4.30 7.21
CA ASP A 3 -16.50 -3.46 7.25
C ASP A 3 -17.40 -3.72 6.04
N ASP A 4 -18.71 -3.54 6.22
CA ASP A 4 -19.67 -3.71 5.14
C ASP A 4 -19.56 -2.57 4.12
N VAL A 5 -19.57 -2.92 2.84
CA VAL A 5 -19.51 -1.92 1.77
C VAL A 5 -20.93 -1.43 1.48
N PRO A 6 -21.20 -0.11 1.57
CA PRO A 6 -22.54 0.42 1.33
C PRO A 6 -23.09 -0.02 -0.03
N TYR A 7 -24.32 -0.53 -0.02
CA TYR A 7 -25.05 -0.98 -1.23
C TYR A 7 -24.42 -2.18 -1.97
N VAL A 8 -23.43 -2.88 -1.40
CA VAL A 8 -22.84 -4.09 -1.98
C VAL A 8 -23.12 -5.29 -1.05
N PRO A 9 -24.15 -6.10 -1.31
CA PRO A 9 -24.52 -7.20 -0.44
C PRO A 9 -23.45 -8.29 -0.43
N ASN A 10 -23.29 -8.94 0.73
CA ASN A 10 -22.39 -10.08 0.94
C ASN A 10 -20.91 -9.81 0.65
N LYS A 11 -20.47 -8.54 0.66
CA LYS A 11 -19.07 -8.16 0.50
C LYS A 11 -18.62 -7.24 1.63
N ARG A 12 -17.45 -7.54 2.17
CA ARG A 12 -16.74 -6.71 3.15
C ARG A 12 -15.40 -6.26 2.59
N ALA A 13 -14.93 -5.12 3.07
CA ALA A 13 -13.63 -4.53 2.73
C ALA A 13 -12.92 -4.04 3.99
N GLY A 14 -11.66 -3.61 3.87
CA GLY A 14 -10.93 -3.10 5.03
C GLY A 14 -10.41 -4.19 5.97
N GLY A 15 -10.15 -3.79 7.21
CA GLY A 15 -9.51 -4.63 8.21
C GLY A 15 -7.98 -4.59 8.16
N PHE A 16 -7.35 -5.40 9.00
CA PHE A 16 -5.91 -5.40 9.24
C PHE A 16 -5.38 -6.82 9.20
N CYS A 17 -4.14 -7.00 8.75
CA CYS A 17 -3.45 -8.28 8.80
C CYS A 17 -2.00 -8.07 9.18
N PHE A 18 -1.57 -8.76 10.23
CA PHE A 18 -0.23 -8.67 10.78
C PHE A 18 0.46 -10.03 10.71
N GLY A 19 1.72 -10.04 10.34
CA GLY A 19 2.52 -11.26 10.40
C GLY A 19 4.00 -10.97 10.19
N THR A 20 4.87 -11.81 10.74
CA THR A 20 6.32 -11.66 10.53
C THR A 20 6.71 -11.75 9.06
N LYS A 21 5.93 -12.50 8.25
CA LYS A 21 6.11 -12.60 6.81
C LYS A 21 4.78 -12.90 6.13
N ILE A 22 4.46 -12.14 5.09
CA ILE A 22 3.23 -12.24 4.31
C ILE A 22 3.61 -12.59 2.87
N ALA A 23 2.97 -13.62 2.31
CA ALA A 23 3.23 -14.02 0.94
C ALA A 23 2.84 -12.90 -0.04
N PRO A 24 3.66 -12.58 -1.08
CA PRO A 24 3.43 -11.41 -1.94
C PRO A 24 2.06 -11.35 -2.63
N ILE A 25 1.53 -12.50 -3.07
CA ILE A 25 0.19 -12.58 -3.69
C ILE A 25 -0.90 -12.23 -2.68
N PHE A 26 -0.78 -12.76 -1.46
CA PHE A 26 -1.73 -12.50 -0.39
C PHE A 26 -1.65 -11.03 0.07
N TYR A 27 -0.44 -10.46 0.16
CA TYR A 27 -0.22 -9.05 0.46
C TYR A 27 -0.97 -8.14 -0.52
N ASN A 28 -0.73 -8.31 -1.82
CA ASN A 28 -1.41 -7.55 -2.88
C ASN A 28 -2.94 -7.73 -2.82
N THR A 29 -3.43 -8.94 -2.55
CA THR A 29 -4.87 -9.22 -2.48
C THR A 29 -5.54 -8.45 -1.33
N MET A 30 -4.83 -8.29 -0.20
CA MET A 30 -5.32 -7.50 0.93
C MET A 30 -5.33 -6.00 0.62
N GLU A 31 -4.27 -5.46 0.02
CA GLU A 31 -4.21 -4.06 -0.43
C GLU A 31 -5.35 -3.73 -1.42
N ASP A 32 -5.57 -4.62 -2.40
CA ASP A 32 -6.63 -4.45 -3.40
C ASP A 32 -8.03 -4.47 -2.77
N ALA A 33 -8.21 -5.15 -1.65
CA ALA A 33 -9.46 -5.22 -0.88
C ALA A 33 -9.63 -4.11 0.17
N GLY A 34 -8.67 -3.19 0.29
CA GLY A 34 -8.70 -2.08 1.24
C GLY A 34 -8.23 -2.42 2.65
N ALA A 35 -7.73 -3.62 2.88
CA ALA A 35 -7.13 -3.99 4.15
C ALA A 35 -5.73 -3.38 4.29
N LEU A 36 -5.25 -3.26 5.54
CA LEU A 36 -3.90 -2.80 5.87
C LEU A 36 -3.00 -3.99 6.28
N PRO A 37 -2.20 -4.54 5.35
CA PRO A 37 -1.22 -5.58 5.66
C PRO A 37 0.11 -5.00 6.14
N ILE A 38 0.57 -5.40 7.32
CA ILE A 38 1.83 -4.93 7.91
C ILE A 38 2.70 -6.12 8.31
N GLU A 39 3.97 -6.10 7.89
CA GLU A 39 4.96 -7.07 8.30
C GLU A 39 5.76 -6.56 9.51
N PHE A 40 5.66 -7.27 10.63
CA PHE A 40 6.45 -7.01 11.85
C PHE A 40 6.52 -8.26 12.72
N ASP A 41 7.43 -8.26 13.71
CA ASP A 41 7.56 -9.41 14.61
C ASP A 41 6.31 -9.57 15.50
N VAL A 42 5.57 -10.67 15.29
CA VAL A 42 4.37 -11.02 16.06
C VAL A 42 4.65 -12.04 17.17
N SER A 43 5.92 -12.38 17.42
CA SER A 43 6.30 -13.41 18.41
C SER A 43 5.77 -13.16 19.83
N ASN A 44 5.62 -11.89 20.20
CA ASN A 44 5.14 -11.44 21.51
C ASN A 44 3.66 -11.03 21.52
N ILE A 45 2.88 -11.43 20.51
CA ILE A 45 1.44 -11.15 20.42
C ILE A 45 0.67 -12.46 20.51
N ASN A 46 -0.13 -12.60 21.56
CA ASN A 46 -0.88 -13.81 21.86
C ASN A 46 -2.36 -13.65 21.50
N MET A 47 -3.05 -14.79 21.37
CA MET A 47 -4.49 -14.80 21.13
C MET A 47 -5.24 -14.15 22.30
N GLY A 48 -6.05 -13.13 22.00
CA GLY A 48 -6.81 -12.37 22.99
C GLY A 48 -6.12 -11.09 23.48
N ASP A 49 -4.86 -10.86 23.08
CA ASP A 49 -4.19 -9.59 23.39
C ASP A 49 -4.88 -8.43 22.68
N VAL A 50 -4.99 -7.31 23.40
CA VAL A 50 -5.41 -6.02 22.84
C VAL A 50 -4.15 -5.19 22.64
N ILE A 51 -3.98 -4.66 21.42
CA ILE A 51 -2.80 -3.91 21.00
C ILE A 51 -3.22 -2.59 20.35
N ASP A 52 -2.38 -1.58 20.49
CA ASP A 52 -2.51 -0.31 19.79
C ASP A 52 -1.50 -0.25 18.65
N VAL A 53 -1.98 -0.12 17.42
CA VAL A 53 -1.15 0.00 16.22
C VAL A 53 -1.15 1.46 15.79
N TYR A 54 0.04 2.03 15.60
CA TYR A 54 0.23 3.43 15.18
C TYR A 54 0.86 3.45 13.77
N PRO A 55 0.06 3.41 12.68
CA PRO A 55 0.59 3.29 11.30
C PRO A 55 1.51 4.42 10.88
N TYR A 56 1.29 5.63 11.38
CA TYR A 56 2.09 6.80 11.05
C TYR A 56 3.41 6.86 11.84
N GLU A 57 3.45 6.28 13.03
CA GLU A 57 4.64 6.24 13.88
C GLU A 57 5.45 4.95 13.71
N GLY A 58 4.90 3.93 13.04
CA GLY A 58 5.57 2.66 12.79
C GLY A 58 5.81 1.85 14.07
N LYS A 59 4.87 1.88 15.02
CA LYS A 59 5.00 1.15 16.29
C LYS A 59 3.72 0.43 16.69
N VAL A 60 3.89 -0.63 17.45
CA VAL A 60 2.81 -1.39 18.10
C VAL A 60 3.07 -1.38 19.59
N CYS A 61 2.09 -0.93 20.36
CA CYS A 61 2.14 -0.91 21.82
C CYS A 61 1.13 -1.89 22.40
N LYS A 62 1.36 -2.29 23.65
CA LYS A 62 0.35 -2.98 24.44
C LYS A 62 -0.77 -1.99 24.79
N HIS A 63 -2.02 -2.42 24.66
CA HIS A 63 -3.14 -1.55 25.02
C HIS A 63 -3.07 -1.18 26.51
N ASP A 64 -3.47 0.06 26.83
CA ASP A 64 -3.38 0.67 28.17
C ASP A 64 -1.95 0.90 28.71
N SER A 65 -0.92 0.79 27.88
CA SER A 65 0.44 1.19 28.25
C SER A 65 1.22 1.82 27.09
N ASP A 66 2.29 2.52 27.43
CA ASP A 66 3.26 3.02 26.44
C ASP A 66 4.35 1.98 26.12
N GLU A 67 4.15 0.72 26.50
CA GLU A 67 5.11 -0.36 26.27
C GLU A 67 5.10 -0.76 24.79
N VAL A 68 6.18 -0.43 24.09
CA VAL A 68 6.38 -0.81 22.68
C VAL A 68 6.69 -2.30 22.60
N ILE A 69 5.80 -3.06 21.96
CA ILE A 69 5.96 -4.48 21.68
C ILE A 69 6.92 -4.68 20.51
N THR A 70 6.73 -3.90 19.45
CA THR A 70 7.52 -3.98 18.22
C THR A 70 7.39 -2.69 17.39
N THR A 71 8.31 -2.52 16.45
CA THR A 71 8.33 -1.42 15.48
C THR A 71 8.35 -1.96 14.06
N PHE A 72 7.84 -1.19 13.11
CA PHE A 72 7.72 -1.61 11.73
C PHE A 72 7.89 -0.46 10.76
N GLU A 73 8.22 -0.80 9.53
CA GLU A 73 8.26 0.14 8.42
C GLU A 73 7.18 -0.23 7.41
N MET A 74 6.49 0.78 6.91
CA MET A 74 5.53 0.61 5.83
C MET A 74 6.27 0.35 4.53
N LYS A 75 5.87 -0.70 3.80
CA LYS A 75 6.47 -1.04 2.50
C LYS A 75 6.39 0.10 1.49
N THR A 76 5.34 0.91 1.57
CA THR A 76 5.17 2.13 0.79
C THR A 76 4.28 3.11 1.56
N PRO A 77 4.58 4.42 1.55
CA PRO A 77 3.73 5.41 2.20
C PRO A 77 2.36 5.54 1.51
N VAL A 78 2.23 5.08 0.27
CA VAL A 78 0.98 5.08 -0.54
C VAL A 78 -0.07 4.15 0.04
N LEU A 79 0.32 3.12 0.80
CA LEU A 79 -0.59 2.14 1.40
C LEU A 79 -1.69 2.80 2.26
N LEU A 80 -1.39 3.94 2.91
CA LEU A 80 -2.39 4.69 3.69
C LEU A 80 -3.46 5.33 2.81
N ASP A 81 -3.08 5.80 1.62
CA ASP A 81 -4.05 6.33 0.66
C ASP A 81 -4.90 5.21 0.07
N GLU A 82 -4.33 4.02 -0.11
CA GLU A 82 -5.05 2.83 -0.59
C GLU A 82 -6.13 2.41 0.39
N VAL A 83 -5.79 2.29 1.68
CA VAL A 83 -6.76 1.97 2.75
C VAL A 83 -7.85 3.04 2.82
N ARG A 84 -7.48 4.33 2.76
CA ARG A 84 -8.46 5.44 2.76
C ARG A 84 -9.41 5.38 1.56
N ALA A 85 -8.91 4.98 0.39
CA ALA A 85 -9.71 4.82 -0.82
C ALA A 85 -10.58 3.55 -0.82
N GLY A 86 -10.47 2.70 0.20
CA GLY A 86 -11.15 1.40 0.25
C GLY A 86 -10.48 0.33 -0.63
N GLY A 87 -9.21 0.53 -0.98
CA GLY A 87 -8.39 -0.40 -1.75
C GLY A 87 -7.48 0.29 -2.77
N ARG A 88 -6.42 -0.42 -3.15
CA ARG A 88 -5.49 0.02 -4.20
C ARG A 88 -6.16 0.25 -5.56
N ILE A 89 -7.06 -0.66 -5.98
CA ILE A 89 -7.78 -0.54 -7.25
C ILE A 89 -8.67 0.72 -7.28
N PRO A 90 -9.56 0.97 -6.28
CA PRO A 90 -10.29 2.23 -6.17
C PRO A 90 -9.39 3.48 -6.20
N LEU A 91 -8.24 3.45 -5.52
CA LEU A 91 -7.29 4.57 -5.50
C LEU A 91 -6.77 4.89 -6.89
N ILE A 92 -6.30 3.89 -7.65
CA ILE A 92 -5.74 4.07 -9.00
C ILE A 92 -6.80 4.69 -9.92
N ILE A 93 -8.03 4.17 -9.89
CA ILE A 93 -9.15 4.68 -10.71
C ILE A 93 -9.48 6.13 -10.33
N GLY A 94 -9.62 6.42 -9.03
CA GLY A 94 -9.95 7.76 -8.54
C GLY A 94 -8.86 8.80 -8.84
N ARG A 95 -7.59 8.40 -8.69
CA ARG A 95 -6.43 9.23 -9.04
C ARG A 95 -6.38 9.51 -10.53
N GLY A 96 -6.56 8.49 -11.37
CA GLY A 96 -6.59 8.63 -12.83
C GLY A 96 -7.72 9.54 -13.31
N LEU A 97 -8.92 9.41 -12.72
CA LEU A 97 -10.06 10.29 -13.00
C LEU A 97 -9.74 11.75 -12.62
N THR A 98 -9.16 11.97 -11.44
CA THR A 98 -8.78 13.30 -10.95
C THR A 98 -7.76 13.96 -11.89
N SER A 99 -6.73 13.22 -12.29
CA SER A 99 -5.70 13.73 -13.21
C SER A 99 -6.28 14.15 -14.57
N LYS A 100 -7.18 13.32 -15.15
CA LYS A 100 -7.84 13.64 -16.43
C LYS A 100 -8.72 14.88 -16.32
N ALA A 101 -9.54 14.98 -15.27
CA ALA A 101 -10.41 16.14 -15.05
C ALA A 101 -9.60 17.44 -14.90
N ARG A 102 -8.50 17.40 -14.15
CA ARG A 102 -7.63 18.58 -13.97
C ARG A 102 -6.94 19.02 -15.25
N ALA A 103 -6.48 18.07 -16.06
CA ALA A 103 -5.88 18.37 -17.37
C ALA A 103 -6.87 19.09 -18.29
N GLU A 104 -8.13 18.62 -18.34
CA GLU A 104 -9.19 19.25 -19.14
C GLU A 104 -9.54 20.66 -18.63
N LEU A 105 -9.47 20.87 -17.32
CA LEU A 105 -9.70 22.17 -16.69
C LEU A 105 -8.47 23.11 -16.74
N GLY A 106 -7.35 22.69 -17.34
CA GLY A 106 -6.12 23.47 -17.38
C GLY A 106 -5.47 23.69 -16.01
N LEU A 107 -5.78 22.83 -15.03
CA LEU A 107 -5.24 22.91 -13.67
C LEU A 107 -3.91 22.14 -13.56
N PRO A 108 -2.99 22.55 -12.66
CA PRO A 108 -1.75 21.83 -12.43
C PRO A 108 -1.99 20.44 -11.85
N ALA A 109 -0.97 19.58 -11.88
CA ALA A 109 -1.00 18.25 -11.27
C ALA A 109 -1.43 18.33 -9.78
N PHE A 110 -2.15 17.31 -9.32
CA PHE A 110 -2.69 17.26 -7.97
C PHE A 110 -1.66 16.67 -6.99
N ASP A 111 -1.43 17.32 -5.86
CA ASP A 111 -0.38 17.02 -4.89
C ASP A 111 -0.88 16.39 -3.57
N LEU A 112 -2.19 16.13 -3.45
CA LEU A 112 -2.77 15.55 -2.23
C LEU A 112 -2.41 14.07 -2.04
N PHE A 113 -2.23 13.33 -3.13
CA PHE A 113 -1.93 11.91 -3.07
C PHE A 113 -0.45 11.67 -2.86
N LYS A 114 -0.11 10.75 -1.96
CA LYS A 114 1.26 10.29 -1.79
C LYS A 114 1.73 9.62 -3.07
N THR A 115 2.95 9.99 -3.48
CA THR A 115 3.64 9.39 -4.61
C THR A 115 4.54 8.26 -4.14
N PRO A 116 4.66 7.16 -4.90
CA PRO A 116 5.67 6.14 -4.66
C PRO A 116 7.07 6.76 -4.70
N ASP A 117 7.97 6.26 -3.86
CA ASP A 117 9.37 6.69 -3.88
C ASP A 117 10.03 6.32 -5.21
N GLN A 118 10.79 7.26 -5.74
CA GLN A 118 11.61 7.00 -6.92
C GLN A 118 12.89 6.29 -6.48
N PRO A 119 13.19 5.09 -7.02
CA PRO A 119 14.45 4.43 -6.68
C PRO A 119 15.64 5.24 -7.18
N ALA A 120 16.77 5.07 -6.49
CA ALA A 120 18.00 5.80 -6.80
C ALA A 120 18.41 5.64 -8.28
N GLU A 121 18.90 6.73 -8.86
CA GLU A 121 19.43 6.72 -10.22
C GLU A 121 20.57 5.70 -10.35
N SER A 122 20.54 4.93 -11.43
CA SER A 122 21.55 3.92 -11.70
C SER A 122 21.88 3.87 -13.19
N THR A 123 23.18 3.91 -13.48
CA THR A 123 23.74 3.76 -14.83
C THR A 123 23.95 2.30 -15.22
N LYS A 124 23.70 1.34 -14.32
CA LYS A 124 23.83 -0.10 -14.60
C LYS A 124 22.79 -0.55 -15.63
N GLY A 125 23.03 -1.64 -16.35
CA GLY A 125 22.04 -2.22 -17.27
C GLY A 125 20.75 -2.70 -16.57
N PHE A 126 19.76 -3.10 -17.36
CA PHE A 126 18.53 -3.75 -16.89
C PHE A 126 18.59 -5.27 -17.07
N THR A 127 18.00 -6.02 -16.12
CA THR A 127 17.79 -7.46 -16.27
C THR A 127 16.68 -7.77 -17.29
N LEU A 128 16.53 -9.04 -17.69
CA LEU A 128 15.51 -9.43 -18.66
C LEU A 128 14.08 -9.09 -18.17
N ALA A 129 13.75 -9.42 -16.91
CA ALA A 129 12.45 -9.11 -16.33
C ALA A 129 12.18 -7.59 -16.30
N GLN A 130 13.18 -6.79 -15.92
CA GLN A 130 13.07 -5.33 -15.91
C GLN A 130 12.81 -4.75 -17.30
N LYS A 131 13.44 -5.32 -18.35
CA LYS A 131 13.20 -4.95 -19.75
C LYS A 131 11.81 -5.37 -20.23
N MET A 132 11.32 -6.55 -19.83
CA MET A 132 9.98 -7.01 -20.19
C MET A 132 8.90 -6.07 -19.64
N VAL A 133 8.97 -5.74 -18.35
CA VAL A 133 8.05 -4.78 -17.72
C VAL A 133 8.22 -3.38 -18.32
N GLY A 134 9.47 -2.92 -18.50
CA GLY A 134 9.74 -1.61 -19.13
C GLY A 134 9.13 -1.48 -20.51
N LYS A 135 9.29 -2.50 -21.36
CA LYS A 135 8.71 -2.53 -22.70
C LYS A 135 7.19 -2.39 -22.66
N ALA A 136 6.53 -3.04 -21.71
CA ALA A 136 5.08 -2.96 -21.53
C ALA A 136 4.64 -1.54 -21.10
N CYS A 137 5.42 -0.91 -20.21
CA CYS A 137 5.26 0.48 -19.79
C CYS A 137 5.76 1.54 -20.81
N GLY A 138 6.24 1.16 -22.00
CA GLY A 138 6.78 2.10 -23.00
C GLY A 138 8.15 2.73 -22.67
N VAL A 139 8.92 2.15 -21.75
CA VAL A 139 10.27 2.61 -21.34
C VAL A 139 11.35 1.53 -21.53
N ALA A 140 12.63 1.88 -21.38
CA ALA A 140 13.74 0.94 -21.59
C ALA A 140 13.85 -0.17 -20.51
N GLY A 141 13.34 0.09 -19.31
CA GLY A 141 13.36 -0.85 -18.19
C GLY A 141 12.79 -0.22 -16.92
N ILE A 142 12.28 -1.05 -16.01
CA ILE A 142 11.79 -0.63 -14.69
C ILE A 142 12.77 -1.06 -13.60
N ARG A 143 13.08 -0.17 -12.66
CA ARG A 143 13.96 -0.48 -11.51
C ARG A 143 13.16 -1.09 -10.36
N PRO A 144 13.77 -1.94 -9.52
CA PRO A 144 13.10 -2.45 -8.32
C PRO A 144 12.65 -1.30 -7.43
N GLY A 145 11.42 -1.38 -6.92
CA GLY A 145 10.80 -0.32 -6.10
C GLY A 145 10.03 0.74 -6.91
N THR A 146 10.24 0.85 -8.23
CA THR A 146 9.44 1.75 -9.06
C THR A 146 8.02 1.21 -9.22
N TYR A 147 7.03 2.01 -8.86
CA TYR A 147 5.64 1.78 -9.26
C TYR A 147 5.48 1.94 -10.77
N CYS A 148 4.81 1.00 -11.41
CA CYS A 148 4.52 1.06 -12.85
C CYS A 148 3.22 0.29 -13.17
N GLU A 149 2.62 0.64 -14.31
CA GLU A 149 1.43 0.02 -14.86
C GLU A 149 1.80 -0.57 -16.24
N PRO A 150 2.28 -1.83 -16.31
CA PRO A 150 2.68 -2.48 -17.56
C PRO A 150 1.52 -2.86 -18.47
#